data_AF-A0A2V9JX63-F1
#
_entry.id   AF-A0A2V9JX63-F1
#
_cell.length_a   1.000
_cell.length_b   1.000
_cell.length_c   1.000
_cell.angle_alpha   90.00
_cell.angle_beta   90.00
_cell.angle_gamma   90.00
#
_symmetry.space_group_name_H-M   'P 1'
#
loop_
_entity.id
_entity.type
_entity.pdbx_description
1 polymer ?
#
loop_
_entity_poly.entity_id
_entity_poly.type
_entity_poly.pdbx_seq_one_letter_code
_entity_poly.pdbx_strand_id
1 'polypeptide(L)'
;MNTDLSSLARLSDSELVARVKNLAGRERETMAEIIAHLGEIEARDLYARAGYKSLFEYIRETFRFSEQETYNRIAAARAARRFPVTLELLADGSINLTTVRLLAPHLTEENHRSVLEAARGKRTHEIEKI
;
A
#
# COMPACT_ATOMS: atom_id res chain seq x y z
N MET A 1 13.05 -16.16 -10.12
CA MET A 1 11.84 -16.57 -9.36
C MET A 1 11.34 -17.85 -10.01
N ASN A 2 11.60 -19.02 -9.41
CA ASN A 2 11.20 -20.32 -9.97
C ASN A 2 9.88 -20.76 -9.34
N THR A 3 8.76 -20.21 -9.83
CA THR A 3 7.45 -20.80 -9.54
C THR A 3 7.20 -21.87 -10.58
N ASP A 4 7.45 -23.13 -10.22
CA ASP A 4 7.15 -24.28 -11.06
C ASP A 4 5.72 -24.75 -10.78
N LEU A 5 4.84 -24.65 -11.78
CA LEU A 5 3.44 -25.07 -11.69
C LEU A 5 3.30 -26.56 -11.33
N SER A 6 4.26 -27.40 -11.76
CA SER A 6 4.23 -28.83 -11.46
C SER A 6 4.50 -29.11 -9.98
N SER A 7 5.29 -28.25 -9.32
CA SER A 7 5.52 -28.32 -7.87
C SER A 7 4.30 -27.87 -7.07
N LEU A 8 3.53 -26.90 -7.57
CA LEU A 8 2.30 -26.43 -6.91
C LEU A 8 1.19 -27.50 -6.97
N ALA A 9 1.08 -28.23 -8.08
CA ALA A 9 0.08 -29.28 -8.27
C ALA A 9 0.26 -30.48 -7.31
N ARG A 10 1.41 -30.58 -6.64
CA ARG A 10 1.72 -31.64 -5.66
C ARG A 10 1.40 -31.26 -4.22
N LEU A 11 1.06 -29.99 -3.96
CA LEU A 11 0.67 -29.54 -2.62
C LEU A 11 -0.72 -30.06 -2.29
N SER A 12 -0.93 -30.42 -1.03
CA SER A 12 -2.30 -30.58 -0.52
C SER A 12 -3.03 -29.23 -0.46
N ASP A 13 -4.35 -29.25 -0.42
CA ASP A 13 -5.18 -28.04 -0.34
C ASP A 13 -4.80 -27.15 0.85
N SER A 14 -4.52 -27.74 2.01
CA SER A 14 -4.13 -26.99 3.22
C SER A 14 -2.76 -26.34 3.08
N GLU A 15 -1.79 -27.03 2.48
CA GLU A 15 -0.46 -26.48 2.19
C GLU A 15 -0.52 -25.36 1.16
N LEU A 16 -1.32 -25.53 0.10
CA LEU A 16 -1.53 -24.51 -0.93
C LEU A 16 -2.13 -23.24 -0.31
N VAL A 17 -3.19 -23.37 0.50
CA VAL A 17 -3.83 -22.24 1.18
C VAL A 17 -2.87 -21.59 2.18
N ALA A 18 -2.13 -22.36 2.98
CA ALA A 18 -1.16 -21.83 3.93
C ALA A 18 -0.05 -21.04 3.21
N ARG A 19 0.43 -21.55 2.07
CA ARG A 19 1.44 -20.89 1.25
C ARG A 19 0.93 -19.57 0.67
N VAL A 20 -0.30 -19.55 0.14
CA VAL A 20 -0.91 -18.30 -0.37
C VAL A 20 -1.09 -17.29 0.78
N LYS A 21 -1.52 -17.71 1.97
CA LYS A 21 -1.64 -16.81 3.13
C LYS A 21 -0.29 -16.17 3.50
N ASN A 22 0.79 -16.95 3.51
CA ASN A 22 2.13 -16.42 3.79
C ASN A 22 2.58 -15.44 2.70
N LEU A 23 2.40 -15.80 1.42
CA LEU A 23 2.75 -14.93 0.29
C LEU A 23 1.96 -13.62 0.34
N ALA A 24 0.66 -13.67 0.61
CA ALA A 24 -0.17 -12.48 0.74
C ALA A 24 0.28 -11.59 1.92
N GLY A 25 0.71 -12.18 3.04
CA GLY A 25 1.31 -11.42 4.15
C GLY A 25 2.58 -10.68 3.73
N ARG A 26 3.51 -11.40 3.13
CA ARG A 26 4.78 -10.83 2.63
C ARG A 26 4.57 -9.78 1.53
N GLU A 27 3.57 -9.97 0.69
CA GLU A 27 3.17 -8.99 -0.33
C GLU A 27 2.74 -7.68 0.32
N ARG A 28 1.93 -7.72 1.38
CA ARG A 28 1.50 -6.53 2.12
C ARG A 28 2.64 -5.85 2.85
N GLU A 29 3.52 -6.61 3.50
CA GLU A 29 4.75 -6.08 4.12
C GLU A 29 5.63 -5.36 3.10
N THR A 30 5.91 -6.01 1.96
CA THR A 30 6.69 -5.44 0.86
C THR A 30 6.03 -4.17 0.30
N MET A 31 4.69 -4.19 0.14
CA MET A 31 3.95 -3.02 -0.30
C MET A 31 4.09 -1.86 0.70
N ALA A 32 3.95 -2.11 2.00
CA ALA A 32 4.11 -1.08 3.03
C ALA A 32 5.52 -0.48 3.02
N GLU A 33 6.56 -1.32 2.84
CA GLU A 33 7.93 -0.85 2.65
C GLU A 33 8.05 0.05 1.41
N ILE A 34 7.52 -0.36 0.26
CA ILE A 34 7.50 0.47 -0.96
C ILE A 34 6.85 1.83 -0.68
N ILE A 35 5.70 1.86 0.00
CA ILE A 35 4.99 3.10 0.35
C ILE A 35 5.88 4.03 1.19
N ALA A 36 6.57 3.50 2.20
CA ALA A 36 7.49 4.29 3.03
C ALA A 36 8.64 4.90 2.18
N HIS A 37 9.23 4.11 1.28
CA HIS A 37 10.32 4.57 0.40
C HIS A 37 9.84 5.60 -0.63
N LEU A 38 8.65 5.44 -1.20
CA LEU A 38 8.05 6.43 -2.09
C LEU A 38 7.82 7.76 -1.38
N GLY A 39 7.40 7.73 -0.10
CA GLY A 39 7.27 8.93 0.72
C GLY A 39 8.60 9.64 0.93
N GLU A 40 9.69 8.88 1.12
CA GLU A 40 11.04 9.45 1.25
C GLU A 40 11.58 10.00 -0.08
N ILE A 41 11.28 9.33 -1.21
CA ILE A 41 11.61 9.81 -2.57
C ILE A 41 10.96 11.16 -2.83
N GLU A 42 9.69 11.32 -2.44
CA GLU A 42 8.98 12.60 -2.54
C GLU A 42 9.62 13.66 -1.66
N ALA A 43 9.85 13.35 -0.38
CA ALA A 43 10.39 14.30 0.60
C ALA A 43 11.80 14.82 0.24
N ARG A 44 12.58 14.05 -0.52
CA ARG A 44 13.92 14.43 -1.00
C ARG A 44 13.92 15.02 -2.41
N ASP A 45 12.75 15.18 -3.03
CA ASP A 45 12.57 15.61 -4.42
C ASP A 45 13.39 14.78 -5.43
N LEU A 46 13.58 13.47 -5.17
CA LEU A 46 14.44 12.64 -6.03
C LEU A 46 13.86 12.48 -7.43
N TYR A 47 12.53 12.50 -7.58
CA TYR A 47 11.87 12.52 -8.88
C TYR A 47 12.28 13.75 -9.71
N ALA A 48 12.36 14.92 -9.07
CA ALA A 48 12.74 16.17 -9.73
C ALA A 48 14.23 16.16 -10.11
N ARG A 49 15.09 15.65 -9.22
CA ARG A 49 16.53 15.47 -9.51
C ARG A 49 16.79 14.46 -10.64
N ALA A 50 15.89 13.50 -10.81
CA ALA A 50 15.90 12.56 -11.93
C ALA A 50 15.29 13.12 -13.23
N GLY A 51 14.82 14.38 -13.23
CA GLY A 51 14.32 15.08 -14.42
C GLY A 51 12.82 14.93 -14.70
N TYR A 52 12.05 14.35 -13.79
CA TYR A 52 10.61 14.14 -13.95
C TYR A 52 9.81 15.35 -13.46
N LYS A 53 8.65 15.62 -14.10
CA LYS A 53 7.81 16.78 -13.75
C LYS A 53 6.94 16.52 -12.52
N SER A 54 6.81 15.27 -12.09
CA SER A 54 6.07 14.89 -10.90
C SER A 54 6.50 13.52 -10.38
N LEU A 55 6.19 13.25 -9.10
CA LEU A 55 6.33 11.90 -8.54
C LEU A 55 5.49 10.86 -9.29
N PHE A 56 4.31 11.26 -9.80
CA PHE A 56 3.44 10.40 -10.58
C PHE A 56 4.13 9.89 -11.86
N GLU A 57 4.71 10.81 -12.64
CA GLU A 57 5.46 10.48 -13.84
C GLU A 57 6.66 9.57 -13.50
N TYR A 58 7.43 9.92 -12.46
CA TYR A 58 8.56 9.12 -12.02
C TYR A 58 8.19 7.68 -11.65
N ILE A 59 7.12 7.50 -10.85
CA ILE A 59 6.66 6.18 -10.42
C ILE A 59 6.19 5.34 -11.61
N ARG A 60 5.45 5.94 -12.53
CA ARG A 60 4.94 5.25 -13.72
C ARG A 60 6.05 4.81 -14.66
N GLU A 61 6.95 5.72 -15.01
CA GLU A 61 8.00 5.46 -16.00
C GLU A 61 9.11 4.55 -15.42
N THR A 62 9.43 4.71 -14.14
CA THR A 62 10.55 3.98 -13.51
C THR A 62 10.11 2.63 -12.94
N PHE A 63 8.98 2.59 -12.23
CA PHE A 63 8.52 1.37 -11.54
C PHE A 63 7.39 0.65 -12.26
N ARG A 64 6.90 1.18 -13.38
CA ARG A 64 5.91 0.55 -14.27
C ARG A 64 4.57 0.21 -13.60
N PHE A 65 4.22 0.93 -12.53
CA PHE A 65 2.87 0.84 -11.97
C PHE A 65 1.84 1.45 -12.91
N SER A 66 0.62 0.90 -12.89
CA SER A 66 -0.50 1.51 -13.60
C SER A 66 -0.87 2.88 -13.01
N GLU A 67 -1.68 3.66 -13.73
CA GLU A 67 -2.15 4.96 -13.25
C GLU A 67 -2.87 4.85 -11.90
N GLN A 68 -3.83 3.93 -11.83
CA GLN A 68 -4.65 3.74 -10.64
C GLN A 68 -3.79 3.31 -9.44
N GLU A 69 -2.83 2.43 -9.67
CA GLU A 69 -1.85 2.02 -8.66
C GLU A 69 -0.99 3.18 -8.17
N THR A 70 -0.59 4.06 -9.08
CA THR A 70 0.26 5.22 -8.78
C THR A 70 -0.48 6.21 -7.90
N TYR A 71 -1.74 6.56 -8.23
CA TYR A 71 -2.54 7.46 -7.39
C TYR A 71 -2.72 6.94 -5.96
N ASN A 72 -3.08 5.66 -5.82
CA ASN A 72 -3.25 5.02 -4.53
C ASN A 72 -1.94 5.02 -3.72
N ARG A 73 -0.80 4.72 -4.36
CA ARG A 73 0.53 4.69 -3.71
C ARG A 73 0.99 6.08 -3.29
N ILE A 74 0.80 7.11 -4.11
CA ILE A 74 1.17 8.49 -3.75
C ILE A 74 0.33 8.97 -2.56
N ALA A 75 -0.99 8.74 -2.58
CA ALA A 75 -1.85 9.11 -1.46
C ALA A 75 -1.42 8.40 -0.16
N ALA A 76 -1.12 7.09 -0.25
CA ALA A 76 -0.65 6.32 0.89
C ALA A 76 0.73 6.75 1.39
N ALA A 77 1.67 7.08 0.49
CA ALA A 77 3.01 7.54 0.84
C ALA A 77 2.95 8.86 1.62
N ARG A 78 2.14 9.81 1.16
CA ARG A 78 1.90 11.09 1.84
C ARG A 78 1.20 10.91 3.18
N ALA A 79 0.17 10.07 3.23
CA ALA A 79 -0.53 9.74 4.48
C ALA A 79 0.41 9.08 5.49
N ALA A 80 1.19 8.08 5.08
CA ALA A 80 2.16 7.40 5.94
C ALA A 80 3.29 8.32 6.42
N ARG A 81 3.71 9.30 5.62
CA ARG A 81 4.72 10.28 6.03
C ARG A 81 4.23 11.17 7.16
N ARG A 82 2.95 11.51 7.17
CA ARG A 82 2.30 12.31 8.21
C ARG A 82 1.84 11.47 9.41
N PHE A 83 1.30 10.28 9.14
CA PHE A 83 0.73 9.36 10.12
C PHE A 83 1.35 7.95 9.97
N PRO A 84 2.48 7.68 10.63
CA PRO A 84 3.23 6.42 10.44
C PRO A 84 2.44 5.13 10.71
N VAL A 85 1.40 5.20 11.56
CA VAL A 85 0.50 4.07 11.85
C VAL A 85 -0.16 3.49 10.59
N THR A 86 -0.30 4.29 9.51
CA THR A 86 -0.80 3.81 8.23
C THR A 86 0.05 2.65 7.68
N LEU A 87 1.37 2.63 7.90
CA LEU A 87 2.24 1.55 7.41
C LEU A 87 1.97 0.23 8.14
N GLU A 88 1.80 0.27 9.46
CA GLU A 88 1.50 -0.90 10.28
C GLU A 88 0.18 -1.55 9.84
N LEU A 89 -0.85 -0.73 9.63
CA LEU A 89 -2.19 -1.17 9.19
C LEU A 89 -2.20 -1.71 7.75
N LEU A 90 -1.31 -1.20 6.89
CA LEU A 90 -1.14 -1.72 5.53
C LEU A 90 -0.41 -3.07 5.55
N ALA A 91 0.63 -3.20 6.39
CA ALA A 91 1.43 -4.41 6.51
C ALA A 91 0.62 -5.58 7.11
N ASP A 92 -0.12 -5.32 8.18
CA ASP A 92 -0.97 -6.35 8.81
C ASP A 92 -2.21 -6.70 7.95
N GLY A 93 -2.59 -5.80 7.02
CA GLY A 93 -3.71 -5.97 6.10
C GLY A 93 -5.06 -5.51 6.64
N SER A 94 -5.07 -4.77 7.74
CA SER A 94 -6.28 -4.20 8.33
C SER A 94 -6.91 -3.13 7.45
N ILE A 95 -6.09 -2.41 6.68
CA ILE A 95 -6.54 -1.48 5.64
C ILE A 95 -5.77 -1.75 4.33
N ASN A 96 -6.27 -1.22 3.22
CA ASN A 96 -5.61 -1.28 1.92
C ASN A 96 -5.37 0.12 1.33
N LEU A 97 -4.62 0.22 0.23
CA LEU A 97 -4.27 1.51 -0.38
C LEU A 97 -5.49 2.33 -0.82
N THR A 98 -6.58 1.68 -1.22
CA THR A 98 -7.82 2.38 -1.59
C THR A 98 -8.46 3.01 -0.36
N THR A 99 -8.55 2.28 0.75
CA THR A 99 -9.02 2.82 2.04
C THR A 99 -8.19 4.02 2.47
N VAL A 100 -6.86 3.93 2.37
CA VAL A 100 -5.97 5.05 2.71
C VAL A 100 -6.23 6.24 1.80
N ARG A 101 -6.34 6.05 0.48
CA ARG A 101 -6.64 7.15 -0.46
C ARG A 101 -7.94 7.88 -0.12
N LEU A 102 -8.98 7.14 0.27
CA LEU A 102 -10.28 7.73 0.62
C LEU A 102 -10.23 8.50 1.93
N LEU A 103 -9.51 7.98 2.93
CA LEU A 103 -9.44 8.59 4.25
C LEU A 103 -8.42 9.72 4.33
N ALA A 104 -7.33 9.68 3.55
CA ALA A 104 -6.21 10.63 3.67
C ALA A 104 -6.61 12.11 3.69
N PRO A 105 -7.59 12.60 2.88
CA PRO A 105 -8.05 13.99 2.95
C PRO A 105 -8.73 14.39 4.27
N HIS A 106 -9.21 13.41 5.04
CA HIS A 106 -9.98 13.59 6.28
C HIS A 106 -9.16 13.33 7.55
N LEU A 107 -7.91 12.87 7.41
CA LEU A 107 -7.03 12.60 8.54
C LEU A 107 -6.40 13.90 9.08
N THR A 108 -6.47 14.06 10.39
CA THR A 108 -5.86 15.15 11.17
C THR A 108 -5.02 14.57 12.31
N GLU A 109 -4.19 15.42 12.94
CA GLU A 109 -3.38 15.00 14.09
C GLU A 109 -4.26 14.47 15.24
N GLU A 110 -5.46 15.03 15.39
CA GLU A 110 -6.40 14.67 16.45
C GLU A 110 -7.19 13.38 16.15
N ASN A 111 -7.51 13.10 14.89
CA ASN A 111 -8.47 12.03 14.54
C ASN A 111 -7.83 10.79 13.86
N HIS A 112 -6.58 10.88 13.37
CA HIS A 112 -6.07 9.87 12.44
C HIS A 112 -6.13 8.45 13.01
N ARG A 113 -5.80 8.26 14.29
CA ARG A 113 -5.85 6.95 14.94
C ARG A 113 -7.26 6.39 14.97
N SER A 114 -8.24 7.16 15.47
CA SER A 114 -9.61 6.66 15.59
C SER A 114 -10.25 6.37 14.25
N VAL A 115 -10.03 7.24 13.24
CA VAL A 115 -10.53 7.06 11.88
C VAL A 115 -9.91 5.82 11.22
N LEU A 116 -8.59 5.65 11.32
CA LEU A 116 -7.90 4.50 10.73
C LEU A 116 -8.26 3.17 11.44
N GLU A 117 -8.47 3.20 12.76
CA GLU A 117 -8.95 2.05 13.52
C GLU A 117 -10.40 1.67 13.15
N ALA A 118 -11.28 2.66 12.97
CA ALA A 118 -12.66 2.42 12.52
C ALA A 118 -12.74 1.81 11.11
N ALA A 119 -11.71 2.05 10.29
CA ALA A 119 -11.60 1.55 8.94
C ALA A 119 -11.16 0.08 8.83
N ARG A 120 -10.72 -0.56 9.92
CA ARG A 120 -10.22 -1.93 9.88
C ARG A 120 -11.27 -2.91 9.34
N GLY A 121 -10.90 -3.67 8.31
CA GLY A 121 -11.75 -4.70 7.70
C GLY A 121 -13.00 -4.19 6.96
N LYS A 122 -13.15 -2.87 6.80
CA LYS A 122 -14.31 -2.25 6.14
C LYS A 122 -14.19 -2.31 4.62
N ARG A 123 -15.34 -2.48 3.95
CA ARG A 123 -15.46 -2.35 2.48
C ARG A 123 -15.51 -0.88 2.08
N THR A 124 -15.17 -0.58 0.83
CA THR A 124 -15.12 0.79 0.28
C THR A 124 -16.37 1.63 0.58
N HIS A 125 -17.57 1.11 0.35
CA HIS A 125 -18.82 1.84 0.60
C HIS A 125 -19.12 2.09 2.10
N GLU A 126 -18.46 1.36 3.00
CA GLU A 126 -18.54 1.60 4.44
C GLU A 126 -17.53 2.67 4.86
N ILE A 127 -16.37 2.73 4.20
CA ILE A 127 -15.35 3.77 4.40
C ILE A 127 -15.89 5.15 4.04
N GLU A 128 -16.68 5.26 2.97
CA GLU A 128 -17.30 6.53 2.54
C GLU A 128 -18.27 7.15 3.57
N LYS A 129 -18.60 6.41 4.64
CA LYS A 129 -19.52 6.85 5.71
C LYS A 129 -18.79 7.17 7.02
N ILE A 130 -17.46 7.01 7.06
CA ILE A 130 -16.60 7.38 8.19
C ILE A 130 -16.27 8.87 8.09
#